data_AF-A0A2V7JGQ0-F1
#
_entry.id   AF-A0A2V7JGQ0-F1
#
_cell.length_a   1.000
_cell.length_b   1.000
_cell.length_c   1.000
_cell.angle_alpha   90.00
_cell.angle_beta   90.00
_cell.angle_gamma   90.00
#
_symmetry.space_group_name_H-M   'P 1'
#
loop_
_entity.id
_entity.type
_entity.pdbx_description
1 polymer ?
#
loop_
_entity_poly.entity_id
_entity_poly.type
_entity_poly.pdbx_seq_one_letter_code
_entity_poly.pdbx_strand_id
1 'polypeptide(L)'
;KAISTDFDLKTNMVKLEVDAQWSELSAAIANRTIELVDAFNHEQRVSRARSKRVFVQTRLDSAKLELHDAEERLRYFYDQNRQWRSSPQLVFEEGQLRRGVEVATNLFQTLQQQFETARLDEFNDAAEITVVDPAVPPWKPQWPRYWILLVSSLFVGALLGVLVAGSAAILDDWRGRNPATASALHDSIAALPLPRGRRRPRAS
;
A
#
# COMPACT_ATOMS: atom_id res chain seq x y z
N LYS A 1 -6.31 13.44 -7.48
CA LYS A 1 -4.98 13.16 -6.89
C LYS A 1 -4.95 11.68 -6.59
N ALA A 2 -3.97 10.96 -7.09
CA ALA A 2 -3.85 9.52 -6.93
C ALA A 2 -2.48 9.22 -6.32
N ILE A 3 -2.45 8.27 -5.39
CA ILE A 3 -1.21 7.70 -4.86
C ILE A 3 -1.25 6.23 -5.26
N SER A 4 -0.24 5.75 -5.96
CA SER A 4 -0.09 4.35 -6.32
C SER A 4 1.18 3.78 -5.70
N THR A 5 1.07 2.57 -5.17
CA THR A 5 2.19 1.80 -4.62
C THR A 5 2.32 0.51 -5.41
N ASP A 6 3.54 0.23 -5.89
CA ASP A 6 3.88 -1.02 -6.57
C ASP A 6 4.98 -1.75 -5.77
N PHE A 7 4.85 -3.06 -5.63
CA PHE A 7 5.72 -3.89 -4.81
C PHE A 7 6.43 -4.93 -5.67
N ASP A 8 7.75 -4.84 -5.78
CA ASP A 8 8.56 -5.85 -6.46
C ASP A 8 9.10 -6.88 -5.44
N LEU A 9 8.47 -8.05 -5.41
CA LEU A 9 8.82 -9.17 -4.53
C LEU A 9 10.19 -9.80 -4.84
N LYS A 10 10.80 -9.52 -6.00
CA LYS A 10 12.12 -10.08 -6.36
C LYS A 10 13.26 -9.22 -5.86
N THR A 11 13.05 -7.92 -5.75
CA THR A 11 14.06 -6.93 -5.36
C THR A 11 13.81 -6.33 -3.97
N ASN A 12 12.68 -6.66 -3.33
CA ASN A 12 12.18 -6.03 -2.09
C ASN A 12 12.09 -4.49 -2.21
N MET A 13 11.83 -3.98 -3.41
CA MET A 13 11.68 -2.55 -3.67
C MET A 13 10.21 -2.15 -3.63
N VAL A 14 9.93 -1.03 -2.95
CA VAL A 14 8.61 -0.39 -2.92
C VAL A 14 8.69 0.86 -3.76
N LYS A 15 7.90 0.93 -4.83
CA LYS A 15 7.79 2.11 -5.67
C LYS A 15 6.57 2.92 -5.25
N LEU A 16 6.78 4.18 -4.88
CA LEU A 16 5.72 5.12 -4.53
C LEU A 16 5.59 6.18 -5.62
N GLU A 17 4.40 6.29 -6.22
CA GLU A 17 4.08 7.33 -7.21
C GLU A 17 2.97 8.23 -6.68
N VAL A 18 3.15 9.54 -6.78
CA VAL A 18 2.20 10.55 -6.31
C VAL A 18 1.84 11.49 -7.44
N ASP A 19 0.55 11.55 -7.77
CA ASP A 19 0.01 12.48 -8.77
C ASP A 19 -0.68 13.67 -8.08
N ALA A 20 -0.06 14.85 -8.25
CA ALA A 20 -0.59 16.14 -7.83
C ALA A 20 -0.55 17.17 -8.97
N GLN A 21 -1.31 18.26 -8.77
CA GLN A 21 -1.50 19.30 -9.77
C GLN A 21 -0.21 20.04 -10.14
N TRP A 22 0.76 20.11 -9.22
CA TRP A 22 2.05 20.79 -9.41
C TRP A 22 3.19 19.79 -9.16
N SER A 23 4.23 19.84 -10.00
CA SER A 23 5.38 18.93 -9.93
C SER A 23 6.12 19.00 -8.59
N GLU A 24 6.28 20.21 -8.05
CA GLU A 24 6.88 20.41 -6.72
C GLU A 24 6.03 19.80 -5.60
N LEU A 25 4.70 19.92 -5.69
CA LEU A 25 3.78 19.35 -4.71
C LEU A 25 3.81 17.82 -4.73
N SER A 26 3.88 17.20 -5.92
CA SER A 26 4.03 15.74 -6.03
C SER A 26 5.30 15.25 -5.34
N ALA A 27 6.45 15.89 -5.61
CA ALA A 27 7.73 15.54 -4.99
C ALA A 27 7.72 15.77 -3.47
N ALA A 28 7.17 16.90 -3.01
CA ALA A 28 7.06 17.19 -1.59
C ALA A 28 6.19 16.17 -0.85
N ILE A 29 5.06 15.74 -1.42
CA ILE A 29 4.21 14.71 -0.83
C ILE A 29 4.92 13.36 -0.81
N ALA A 30 5.60 12.97 -1.90
CA ALA A 30 6.35 11.71 -1.96
C ALA A 30 7.48 11.66 -0.92
N ASN A 31 8.30 12.72 -0.83
CA ASN A 31 9.37 12.79 0.18
C ASN A 31 8.80 12.80 1.60
N ARG A 32 7.73 13.59 1.84
CA ARG A 32 7.13 13.67 3.18
C ARG A 32 6.48 12.36 3.62
N THR A 33 5.91 11.61 2.69
CA THR A 33 5.33 10.29 3.00
C THR A 33 6.41 9.26 3.34
N ILE A 34 7.55 9.27 2.64
CA ILE A 34 8.70 8.43 2.98
C ILE A 34 9.20 8.76 4.40
N GLU A 35 9.39 10.04 4.73
CA GLU A 35 9.79 10.47 6.08
C GLU A 35 8.80 10.03 7.16
N LEU A 36 7.49 10.16 6.90
CA LEU A 36 6.46 9.76 7.88
C LEU A 36 6.42 8.24 8.06
N VAL A 37 6.59 7.47 6.98
CA VAL A 37 6.68 6.01 7.04
C VAL A 37 7.93 5.58 7.80
N ASP A 38 9.06 6.24 7.56
CA ASP A 38 10.30 5.97 8.27
C ASP A 38 10.18 6.29 9.76
N ALA A 39 9.68 7.48 10.12
CA ALA A 39 9.44 7.88 11.50
C ALA A 39 8.45 6.94 12.22
N PHE A 40 7.35 6.57 11.56
CA PHE A 40 6.37 5.62 12.10
C PHE A 40 6.96 4.23 12.29
N ASN A 41 7.75 3.75 11.32
CA ASN A 41 8.42 2.46 11.42
C ASN A 41 9.46 2.47 12.54
N HIS A 42 10.23 3.54 12.70
CA HIS A 42 11.18 3.69 13.79
C HIS A 42 10.47 3.63 15.15
N GLU A 43 9.40 4.40 15.35
CA GLU A 43 8.64 4.42 16.61
C GLU A 43 7.96 3.06 16.89
N GLN A 44 7.35 2.44 15.87
CA GLN A 44 6.72 1.13 16.02
C GLN A 44 7.72 0.00 16.29
N ARG A 45 8.88 -0.01 15.63
CA ARG A 45 9.88 -1.07 15.79
C ARG A 45 10.47 -1.05 17.20
N VAL A 46 10.90 0.12 17.67
CA VAL A 46 11.39 0.30 19.05
C VAL A 46 10.34 -0.13 20.08
N SER A 47 9.08 0.29 19.89
CA SER A 47 7.98 -0.08 20.79
C SER A 47 7.71 -1.60 20.79
N ARG A 48 7.76 -2.25 19.62
CA ARG A 48 7.56 -3.70 19.47
C ARG A 48 8.72 -4.50 20.03
N ALA A 49 9.96 -4.13 19.78
CA ALA A 49 11.13 -4.82 20.32
C ALA A 49 11.19 -4.74 21.85
N ARG A 50 10.92 -3.57 22.42
CA ARG A 50 10.76 -3.41 23.86
C ARG A 50 9.64 -4.30 24.41
N SER A 51 8.47 -4.29 23.76
CA SER A 51 7.33 -5.11 24.18
C SER A 51 7.65 -6.60 24.15
N LYS A 52 8.38 -7.06 23.12
CA LYS A 52 8.88 -8.44 22.99
C LYS A 52 9.85 -8.78 24.13
N ARG A 53 10.84 -7.93 24.43
CA ARG A 53 11.76 -8.13 25.56
C ARG A 53 10.99 -8.26 26.87
N VAL A 54 10.08 -7.33 27.16
CA VAL A 54 9.29 -7.32 28.40
C VAL A 54 8.44 -8.59 28.50
N PHE A 55 7.78 -9.00 27.42
CA PHE A 55 6.98 -10.24 27.39
C PHE A 55 7.84 -11.47 27.68
N VAL A 56 8.97 -11.63 27.01
CA VAL A 56 9.88 -12.78 27.21
C VAL A 56 10.48 -12.75 28.61
N GLN A 57 10.81 -11.58 29.15
CA GLN A 57 11.29 -11.41 30.52
C GLN A 57 10.25 -11.92 31.53
N THR A 58 8.98 -11.53 31.40
CA THR A 58 7.92 -12.02 32.29
C THR A 58 7.78 -13.54 32.22
N ARG A 59 7.86 -14.13 31.01
CA ARG A 59 7.81 -15.59 30.85
C ARG A 59 9.02 -16.30 31.45
N LEU A 60 10.21 -15.70 31.32
CA LEU A 60 11.44 -16.22 31.92
C LEU A 60 11.35 -16.23 33.45
N ASP A 61 10.82 -15.17 34.05
CA ASP A 61 10.61 -15.09 35.49
C ASP A 61 9.61 -16.16 35.97
N SER A 62 8.51 -16.37 35.25
CA SER A 62 7.57 -17.46 35.55
C SER A 62 8.21 -18.84 35.42
N ALA A 63 8.97 -19.09 34.34
CA ALA A 63 9.63 -20.37 34.12
C ALA A 63 10.70 -20.67 35.19
N LYS A 64 11.37 -19.63 35.71
CA LYS A 64 12.31 -19.76 36.82
C LYS A 64 11.61 -20.22 38.11
N LEU A 65 10.42 -19.67 38.40
CA LEU A 65 9.61 -20.09 39.54
C LEU A 65 9.11 -21.53 39.37
N GLU A 66 8.62 -21.88 38.17
CA GLU A 66 8.17 -23.25 37.86
C GLU A 66 9.31 -24.28 37.99
N LEU A 67 10.52 -23.94 37.55
CA LEU A 67 11.71 -24.77 37.73
C LEU A 67 12.01 -24.97 39.21
N HIS A 68 12.03 -23.87 39.99
CA HIS A 68 12.27 -23.94 41.43
C HIS A 68 11.25 -24.84 42.14
N ASP A 69 9.96 -24.70 41.83
CA ASP A 69 8.89 -25.52 42.38
C ASP A 69 9.05 -27.00 42.01
N ALA A 70 9.47 -27.31 40.78
CA ALA A 70 9.72 -28.69 40.35
C ALA A 70 10.91 -29.30 41.10
N GLU A 71 11.98 -28.54 41.28
CA GLU A 71 13.15 -28.93 42.05
C GLU A 71 12.81 -29.15 43.53
N GLU A 72 12.00 -28.27 44.12
CA GLU A 72 11.54 -28.42 45.50
C GLU A 72 10.71 -29.69 45.72
N ARG A 73 9.82 -30.04 44.78
CA ARG A 73 9.05 -31.30 44.85
C ARG A 73 9.96 -32.52 44.80
N LEU A 74 10.97 -32.50 43.92
CA LEU A 74 11.95 -33.58 43.82
C LEU A 74 12.81 -33.67 45.10
N ARG A 75 13.23 -32.53 45.64
CA ARG A 75 13.95 -32.45 46.92
C ARG A 75 13.13 -33.05 48.05
N TYR A 76 11.88 -32.61 48.20
CA TYR A 76 10.98 -33.10 49.24
C TYR A 76 10.74 -34.61 49.12
N PHE A 77 10.60 -35.13 47.90
CA PHE A 77 10.51 -36.57 47.66
C PHE A 77 11.74 -37.32 48.20
N TYR A 78 12.95 -36.81 47.96
CA TYR A 78 14.18 -37.43 48.48
C TYR A 78 14.32 -37.33 50.00
N ASP A 79 13.89 -36.23 50.60
CA ASP A 79 13.93 -36.03 52.04
C ASP A 79 12.99 -37.01 52.78
N GLN A 80 11.79 -37.23 52.22
CA GLN A 80 10.79 -38.15 52.77
C GLN A 80 11.12 -39.63 52.50
N ASN A 81 11.71 -39.94 51.33
CA ASN A 81 11.88 -41.31 50.86
C ASN A 81 13.35 -41.73 50.73
N ARG A 82 14.06 -41.88 51.86
CA ARG A 82 15.50 -42.22 51.86
C ARG A 82 15.84 -43.55 51.16
N GLN A 83 14.93 -44.52 51.17
CA GLN A 83 15.08 -45.83 50.50
C GLN A 83 14.15 -45.98 49.29
N TRP A 84 13.90 -44.91 48.54
CA TRP A 84 12.99 -44.93 47.38
C TRP A 84 13.30 -46.01 46.33
N ARG A 85 14.58 -46.41 46.18
CA ARG A 85 15.03 -47.38 45.16
C ARG A 85 14.52 -48.81 45.38
N SER A 86 14.07 -49.18 46.59
CA SER A 86 13.61 -50.53 46.89
C SER A 86 12.15 -50.79 46.51
N SER A 87 11.38 -49.72 46.21
CA SER A 87 9.97 -49.82 45.83
C SER A 87 9.78 -49.44 44.36
N PRO A 88 9.23 -50.33 43.51
CA PRO A 88 8.93 -50.02 42.11
C PRO A 88 8.02 -48.79 41.93
N GLN A 89 7.10 -48.53 42.87
CA GLN A 89 6.20 -47.38 42.82
C GLN A 89 6.93 -46.06 43.03
N LEU A 90 7.81 -45.99 44.04
CA LEU A 90 8.60 -44.79 44.33
C LEU A 90 9.61 -44.48 43.23
N VAL A 91 10.18 -45.51 42.59
CA VAL A 91 11.06 -45.34 41.42
C VAL A 91 10.31 -44.70 40.25
N PHE A 92 9.06 -45.09 40.01
CA PHE A 92 8.25 -44.49 38.95
C PHE A 92 7.91 -43.03 39.25
N GLU A 93 7.55 -42.72 40.50
CA GLU A 93 7.26 -41.35 40.97
C GLU A 93 8.49 -40.44 40.86
N GLU A 94 9.67 -40.89 41.31
CA GLU A 94 10.93 -40.18 41.12
C GLU A 94 11.17 -39.86 39.64
N GLY A 95 10.97 -40.84 38.77
CA GLY A 95 11.14 -40.66 37.34
C GLY A 95 10.18 -39.61 36.75
N GLN A 96 8.96 -39.49 37.27
CA GLN A 96 8.03 -38.42 36.88
C GLN A 96 8.51 -37.05 37.35
N LEU A 97 8.88 -36.93 38.62
CA LEU A 97 9.37 -35.68 39.19
C LEU A 97 10.65 -35.20 38.49
N ARG A 98 11.59 -36.11 38.22
CA ARG A 98 12.83 -35.81 37.50
C ARG A 98 12.57 -35.32 36.08
N ARG A 99 11.65 -35.97 35.33
CA ARG A 99 11.24 -35.46 34.01
C ARG A 99 10.58 -34.09 34.10
N GLY A 100 9.83 -33.82 35.18
CA GLY A 100 9.27 -32.50 35.45
C GLY A 100 10.34 -31.42 35.57
N VAL A 101 11.39 -31.68 36.37
CA VAL A 101 12.55 -30.79 36.50
C VAL A 101 13.28 -30.61 35.16
N GLU A 102 13.48 -31.68 34.40
CA GLU A 102 14.14 -31.63 33.10
C GLU A 102 13.37 -30.75 32.09
N VAL A 103 12.05 -30.90 32.02
CA VAL A 103 11.19 -30.07 31.15
C VAL A 103 11.26 -28.60 31.57
N ALA A 104 11.15 -28.30 32.87
CA ALA A 104 11.24 -26.94 33.36
C ALA A 104 12.61 -26.31 33.11
N THR A 105 13.69 -27.10 33.22
CA THR A 105 15.06 -26.68 32.93
C THR A 105 15.21 -26.31 31.45
N ASN A 106 14.74 -27.16 30.54
CA ASN A 106 14.79 -26.91 29.10
C ASN A 106 13.98 -25.66 28.71
N LEU A 107 12.81 -25.47 29.33
CA LEU A 107 11.99 -24.28 29.13
C LEU A 107 12.72 -23.01 29.59
N PHE A 108 13.30 -23.02 30.79
CA PHE A 108 14.08 -21.91 31.34
C PHE A 108 15.26 -21.54 30.43
N GLN A 109 16.05 -22.52 30.00
CA GLN A 109 17.20 -22.29 29.11
C GLN A 109 16.77 -21.71 27.75
N THR A 110 15.68 -22.23 27.17
CA THR A 110 15.14 -21.73 25.91
C THR A 110 14.67 -20.27 26.04
N LEU A 111 13.94 -19.95 27.11
CA LEU A 111 13.46 -18.59 27.37
C LEU A 111 14.61 -17.63 27.69
N GLN A 112 15.66 -18.11 28.37
CA GLN A 112 16.86 -17.32 28.63
C GLN A 112 17.56 -16.95 27.32
N GLN A 113 17.72 -17.90 26.39
CA GLN A 113 18.27 -17.62 25.06
C GLN A 113 17.38 -16.63 24.28
N GLN A 114 16.05 -16.80 24.32
CA GLN A 114 15.12 -15.87 23.67
C GLN A 114 15.16 -14.48 24.29
N PHE A 115 15.38 -14.36 25.60
CA PHE A 115 15.51 -13.08 26.29
C PHE A 115 16.76 -12.33 25.83
N GLU A 116 17.91 -13.01 25.75
CA GLU A 116 19.14 -12.38 25.26
C GLU A 116 18.99 -11.94 23.80
N THR A 117 18.37 -12.77 22.94
CA THR A 117 18.05 -12.36 21.57
C THR A 117 17.12 -11.15 21.53
N ALA A 118 16.03 -11.14 22.31
CA ALA A 118 15.10 -10.00 22.33
C ALA A 118 15.74 -8.73 22.90
N ARG A 119 16.68 -8.86 23.83
CA ARG A 119 17.47 -7.75 24.37
C ARG A 119 18.45 -7.19 23.33
N LEU A 120 19.08 -8.07 22.55
CA LEU A 120 19.92 -7.68 21.42
C LEU A 120 19.07 -7.01 20.33
N ASP A 121 17.89 -7.55 20.02
CA ASP A 121 16.96 -6.95 19.05
C ASP A 121 16.56 -5.51 19.46
N GLU A 122 16.19 -5.28 20.73
CA GLU A 122 15.87 -3.93 21.23
C GLU A 122 17.06 -2.96 21.14
N PHE A 123 18.30 -3.45 21.30
CA PHE A 123 19.50 -2.63 21.16
C PHE A 123 19.90 -2.40 19.69
N ASN A 124 19.77 -3.43 18.85
CA ASN A 124 20.19 -3.44 17.46
C ASN A 124 19.17 -2.81 16.51
N ASP A 125 17.95 -2.50 16.98
CA ASP A 125 16.86 -2.00 16.14
C ASP A 125 17.12 -0.65 15.45
N ALA A 126 18.32 -0.10 15.59
CA ALA A 126 18.90 1.00 14.83
C ALA A 126 19.14 0.72 13.32
N ALA A 127 18.78 -0.45 12.78
CA ALA A 127 18.86 -0.71 11.33
C ALA A 127 17.73 0.04 10.59
N GLU A 128 18.06 1.28 10.22
CA GLU A 128 17.27 2.31 9.55
C GLU A 128 16.81 1.88 8.14
N ILE A 129 15.60 2.29 7.74
CA ILE A 129 15.13 2.14 6.36
C ILE A 129 16.06 2.99 5.48
N THR A 130 16.93 2.34 4.71
CA THR A 130 17.86 3.07 3.85
C THR A 130 17.11 3.57 2.62
N VAL A 131 16.84 4.88 2.57
CA VAL A 131 16.23 5.53 1.41
C VAL A 131 17.20 5.43 0.23
N VAL A 132 16.81 4.66 -0.80
CA VAL A 132 17.65 4.38 -1.97
C VAL A 132 17.63 5.53 -2.98
N ASP A 133 16.49 6.20 -3.15
CA ASP A 133 16.33 7.33 -4.09
C ASP A 133 15.24 8.30 -3.62
N PRO A 134 15.57 9.58 -3.34
CA PRO A 134 14.58 10.59 -2.98
C PRO A 134 13.74 11.03 -4.20
N ALA A 135 12.49 11.44 -3.97
CA ALA A 135 11.63 11.91 -5.05
C ALA A 135 12.04 13.30 -5.55
N VAL A 136 12.33 13.41 -6.85
CA VAL A 136 12.68 14.65 -7.55
C VAL A 136 11.49 15.14 -8.38
N PRO A 137 11.17 16.45 -8.43
CA PRO A 137 10.07 16.97 -9.24
C PRO A 137 10.23 16.61 -10.73
N PRO A 138 9.19 16.08 -11.39
CA PRO A 138 9.27 15.67 -12.79
C PRO A 138 9.41 16.89 -13.71
N TRP A 139 10.38 16.83 -14.63
CA TRP A 139 10.61 17.89 -15.63
C TRP A 139 9.57 17.94 -16.75
N LYS A 140 8.73 16.91 -16.90
CA LYS A 140 7.67 16.85 -17.93
C LYS A 140 6.35 16.37 -17.33
N PRO A 141 5.21 17.00 -17.66
CA PRO A 141 3.91 16.50 -17.27
C PRO A 141 3.70 15.09 -17.84
N GLN A 142 3.30 14.15 -17.00
CA GLN A 142 2.99 12.77 -17.40
C GLN A 142 1.66 12.66 -18.17
N TRP A 143 0.74 13.59 -17.91
CA TRP A 143 -0.59 13.65 -18.53
C TRP A 143 -1.09 15.10 -18.60
N PRO A 144 -1.86 15.49 -19.64
CA PRO A 144 -2.12 14.76 -20.89
C PRO A 144 -1.00 14.98 -21.91
N ARG A 145 -0.73 13.97 -22.75
CA ARG A 145 0.20 14.11 -23.88
C ARG A 145 -0.48 14.92 -24.98
N TYR A 146 -0.18 16.21 -25.07
CA TYR A 146 -0.83 17.15 -25.99
C TYR A 146 -0.89 16.68 -27.45
N TRP A 147 0.09 15.89 -27.90
CA TRP A 147 0.10 15.33 -29.26
C TRP A 147 -1.07 14.36 -29.51
N ILE A 148 -1.47 13.56 -28.51
CA ILE A 148 -2.60 12.63 -28.63
C ILE A 148 -3.90 13.41 -28.81
N LEU A 149 -4.07 14.51 -28.04
CA LEU A 149 -5.22 15.40 -28.17
C LEU A 149 -5.26 16.08 -29.54
N LEU A 150 -4.09 16.45 -30.08
CA LEU A 150 -3.99 17.10 -31.38
C LEU A 150 -4.39 16.11 -32.50
N VAL A 151 -3.85 14.89 -32.46
CA VAL A 151 -4.17 13.85 -33.45
C VAL A 151 -5.64 13.43 -33.36
N SER A 152 -6.20 13.29 -32.16
CA SER A 152 -7.62 12.93 -32.00
C SER A 152 -8.54 14.04 -32.51
N SER A 153 -8.23 15.31 -32.21
CA SER A 153 -8.99 16.45 -32.71
C SER A 153 -8.93 16.55 -34.24
N LEU A 154 -7.75 16.36 -34.83
CA LEU A 154 -7.59 16.33 -36.29
C LEU A 154 -8.41 15.22 -36.93
N PHE A 155 -8.38 14.01 -36.34
CA PHE A 155 -9.11 12.86 -36.87
C PHE A 155 -10.63 13.06 -36.80
N VAL A 156 -11.13 13.54 -35.66
CA VAL A 156 -12.56 13.86 -35.48
C VAL A 156 -12.99 14.99 -36.42
N GLY A 157 -12.16 16.04 -36.55
CA GLY A 157 -12.42 17.15 -37.47
C GLY A 157 -12.46 16.73 -38.94
N ALA A 158 -11.53 15.86 -39.36
CA ALA A 158 -11.51 15.32 -40.72
C ALA A 158 -12.76 14.46 -41.00
N LEU A 159 -13.15 13.60 -40.05
CA LEU A 159 -14.34 12.76 -40.18
C LEU A 159 -15.61 13.60 -40.32
N LEU A 160 -15.76 14.63 -39.47
CA LEU A 160 -16.88 15.57 -39.55
C LEU A 160 -16.86 16.37 -40.86
N GLY A 161 -15.69 16.80 -41.33
CA GLY A 161 -15.54 17.51 -42.60
C GLY A 161 -15.99 16.68 -43.80
N VAL A 162 -15.60 15.39 -43.85
CA VAL A 162 -16.04 14.46 -44.90
C VAL A 162 -17.54 14.23 -44.86
N LEU A 163 -18.14 14.09 -43.68
CA LEU A 163 -19.59 13.93 -43.53
C LEU A 163 -20.36 15.16 -44.04
N VAL A 164 -19.91 16.36 -43.68
CA VAL A 164 -20.54 17.62 -44.14
C VAL A 164 -20.40 17.76 -45.66
N ALA A 165 -19.20 17.56 -46.20
CA ALA A 165 -18.96 17.65 -47.64
C ALA A 165 -19.76 16.60 -48.43
N GLY A 166 -19.82 15.35 -47.95
CA GLY A 166 -20.61 14.29 -48.54
C GLY A 166 -22.11 14.60 -48.53
N SER A 167 -22.64 15.12 -47.41
CA SER A 167 -24.04 15.54 -47.31
C SER A 167 -24.38 16.69 -48.28
N ALA A 168 -23.45 17.65 -48.44
CA ALA A 168 -23.62 18.76 -49.37
C ALA A 168 -23.60 18.29 -50.83
N ALA A 169 -22.69 17.37 -51.18
CA ALA A 169 -22.59 16.82 -52.53
C ALA A 169 -23.83 16.00 -52.91
N ILE A 170 -24.35 15.17 -52.00
CA ILE A 170 -25.59 14.41 -52.23
C ILE A 170 -26.78 15.34 -52.42
N LEU A 171 -26.87 16.42 -51.64
CA LEU A 171 -27.95 17.39 -51.76
C LEU A 171 -27.89 18.17 -53.08
N ASP A 172 -26.68 18.49 -53.56
CA ASP A 172 -26.46 19.17 -54.84
C ASP A 172 -26.84 18.28 -56.03
N ASP A 173 -26.40 17.02 -56.03
CA ASP A 173 -26.77 16.03 -57.06
C ASP A 173 -28.29 15.75 -57.07
N TRP A 174 -28.93 15.66 -55.90
CA TRP A 174 -30.38 15.52 -55.81
C TRP A 174 -31.13 16.74 -56.37
N ARG A 175 -30.65 17.97 -56.10
CA ARG A 175 -31.25 19.22 -56.63
C ARG A 175 -31.17 19.30 -58.15
N GLY A 176 -30.04 18.89 -58.75
CA GLY A 176 -29.87 18.87 -60.21
C GLY A 176 -30.84 17.90 -60.91
N ARG A 177 -31.18 16.78 -60.27
CA ARG A 177 -32.10 15.77 -60.82
C ARG A 177 -33.58 16.12 -60.65
N ASN A 178 -33.95 16.92 -59.65
CA ASN A 178 -35.33 17.27 -59.32
C ASN A 178 -35.56 18.80 -59.25
N PRO A 179 -35.60 19.51 -60.40
CA PRO A 179 -35.69 20.98 -60.41
C PRO A 179 -37.03 21.52 -59.87
N ALA A 180 -38.13 20.76 -59.97
CA ALA A 180 -39.46 21.19 -59.56
C ALA A 180 -39.70 21.18 -58.02
N THR A 181 -38.99 20.32 -57.27
CA THR A 181 -39.08 20.27 -55.80
C THR A 181 -38.03 21.16 -55.13
N ALA A 182 -36.92 21.45 -55.82
CA ALA A 182 -35.89 22.36 -55.34
C ALA A 182 -36.39 23.80 -55.19
N SER A 183 -37.21 24.29 -56.14
CA SER A 183 -37.86 25.61 -56.04
C SER A 183 -38.86 25.68 -54.88
N ALA A 184 -39.68 24.65 -54.71
CA ALA A 184 -40.64 24.55 -53.59
C ALA A 184 -39.94 24.52 -52.20
N LEU A 185 -38.75 23.93 -52.11
CA LEU A 185 -37.91 23.95 -50.90
C LEU A 185 -37.34 25.35 -50.60
N HIS A 186 -36.92 26.09 -51.61
CA HIS A 186 -36.44 27.46 -51.43
C HIS A 186 -37.58 28.38 -50.94
N ASP A 187 -38.77 28.25 -51.54
CA ASP A 187 -39.94 29.05 -51.17
C ASP A 187 -40.43 28.75 -49.74
N SER A 188 -40.40 27.48 -49.32
CA SER A 188 -40.77 27.07 -47.96
C SER A 188 -39.72 27.45 -46.91
N ILE A 189 -38.42 27.42 -47.24
CA ILE A 189 -37.36 27.92 -46.35
C ILE A 189 -37.40 29.46 -46.24
N ALA A 190 -37.72 30.17 -47.32
CA ALA A 190 -37.90 31.62 -47.31
C ALA A 190 -39.16 32.07 -46.52
N ALA A 191 -40.17 31.21 -46.43
CA ALA A 191 -41.37 31.42 -45.63
C ALA A 191 -41.20 31.10 -44.13
N LEU A 192 -40.06 30.52 -43.70
CA LEU A 192 -39.77 30.30 -42.28
C LEU A 192 -39.52 31.65 -41.57
N PRO A 193 -40.20 31.94 -40.44
CA PRO A 193 -40.00 33.16 -39.67
C PRO A 193 -38.69 33.07 -38.87
N LEU A 194 -37.56 33.20 -39.53
CA LEU A 194 -36.27 33.30 -38.85
C LEU A 194 -36.16 34.69 -38.21
N PRO A 195 -35.84 34.79 -36.90
CA PRO A 195 -35.66 36.09 -36.24
C PRO A 195 -34.44 36.79 -36.85
N ARG A 196 -34.68 37.83 -37.65
CA ARG A 196 -33.62 38.69 -38.19
C ARG A 196 -32.89 39.37 -37.04
N GLY A 197 -31.60 39.06 -36.89
CA GLY A 197 -30.73 39.62 -35.86
C GLY A 197 -30.76 41.14 -35.86
N ARG A 198 -31.15 41.71 -34.72
CA ARG A 198 -31.25 43.15 -34.45
C ARG A 198 -29.84 43.76 -34.49
N ARG A 199 -29.47 44.42 -35.60
CA ARG A 199 -28.25 45.25 -35.65
C ARG A 199 -28.38 46.38 -34.62
N ARG A 200 -27.52 46.40 -33.60
CA ARG A 200 -27.40 47.55 -32.69
C ARG A 200 -26.72 48.70 -33.43
N PRO A 201 -27.24 49.94 -33.36
CA PRO A 201 -26.54 51.10 -33.92
C PRO A 201 -25.31 51.42 -33.07
N ARG A 202 -24.21 51.78 -33.76
CA ARG A 202 -22.98 52.31 -33.17
C ARG A 202 -23.28 53.69 -32.58
N ALA A 203 -23.08 53.85 -31.28
CA ALA A 203 -23.01 55.17 -30.66
C ALA A 203 -21.59 55.72 -30.89
N SER A 204 -21.52 56.93 -31.43
CA SER A 204 -20.37 57.84 -31.44
C SER A 204 -20.43 58.74 -30.22
#